data_AF-A0A949XXG7-F1
#
_entry.id   AF-A0A949XXG7-F1
#
_cell.length_a   1.000
_cell.length_b   1.000
_cell.length_c   1.000
_cell.angle_alpha   90.00
_cell.angle_beta   90.00
_cell.angle_gamma   90.00
#
_symmetry.space_group_name_H-M   'P 1'
#
loop_
_entity.id
_entity.type
_entity.pdbx_description
1 polymer ?
#
loop_
_entity_poly.entity_id
_entity_poly.type
_entity_poly.pdbx_seq_one_letter_code
_entity_poly.pdbx_strand_id
1 'polypeptide(L)'
;MGHWGVKSYENDDAADALDAGFDRVHGPLYEELMDDRNPMTVDQIQQRLANPETLAAAIEGLGESIGLPFEEWDVVERLAFAGVVVRHAELGVPIPDDWRDRAIGWLEDEAIDWEEATKRRLRREREITLLTKMAGT
;
A
#
# COMPACT_ATOMS: atom_id res chain seq x y z
N MET A 1 -12.62 -7.30 -14.19
CA MET A 1 -12.87 -5.85 -14.17
C MET A 1 -11.80 -5.31 -13.24
N GLY A 2 -10.74 -4.72 -13.77
CA GLY A 2 -9.59 -4.30 -12.95
C GLY A 2 -10.02 -3.18 -12.00
N HIS A 3 -9.70 -3.32 -10.72
CA HIS A 3 -9.95 -2.30 -9.70
C HIS A 3 -8.97 -1.13 -9.92
N TRP A 4 -9.24 -0.28 -10.91
CA TRP A 4 -8.53 0.98 -11.06
C TRP A 4 -9.25 2.06 -10.27
N GLY A 5 -9.31 1.84 -8.95
CA GLY A 5 -9.66 2.86 -7.97
C GLY A 5 -8.58 3.94 -7.95
N VAL A 6 -8.97 5.18 -7.67
CA VAL A 6 -8.11 6.38 -7.79
C VAL A 6 -6.87 6.29 -6.90
N LYS A 7 -6.90 5.47 -5.83
CA LYS A 7 -5.82 5.36 -4.83
C LYS A 7 -4.82 4.27 -5.20
N SER A 8 -3.53 4.49 -4.90
CA SER A 8 -2.46 3.55 -5.27
C SER A 8 -2.59 2.16 -4.62
N TYR A 9 -3.29 2.04 -3.49
CA TYR A 9 -3.53 0.76 -2.80
C TYR A 9 -4.85 0.08 -3.19
N GLU A 10 -5.64 0.68 -4.09
CA GLU A 10 -6.82 0.02 -4.67
C GLU A 10 -6.44 -0.87 -5.87
N ASN A 11 -5.13 -0.93 -6.20
CA ASN A 11 -4.54 -1.93 -7.08
C ASN A 11 -4.61 -3.33 -6.42
N ASP A 12 -4.96 -4.35 -7.20
CA ASP A 12 -5.19 -5.72 -6.73
C ASP A 12 -3.95 -6.29 -6.00
N ASP A 13 -2.74 -6.11 -6.55
CA ASP A 13 -1.50 -6.62 -5.95
C ASP A 13 -1.18 -5.92 -4.62
N ALA A 14 -1.48 -4.63 -4.50
CA ALA A 14 -1.34 -3.90 -3.23
C ALA A 14 -2.33 -4.42 -2.18
N ALA A 15 -3.58 -4.66 -2.58
CA ALA A 15 -4.61 -5.18 -1.68
C ALA A 15 -4.23 -6.58 -1.17
N ASP A 16 -3.83 -7.47 -2.08
CA ASP A 16 -3.38 -8.82 -1.75
C ASP A 16 -2.15 -8.79 -0.83
N ALA A 17 -1.19 -7.90 -1.09
CA ALA A 17 -0.02 -7.73 -0.24
C ALA A 17 -0.37 -7.21 1.16
N LEU A 18 -1.32 -6.28 1.27
CA LEU A 18 -1.81 -5.78 2.56
C LEU A 18 -2.47 -6.91 3.36
N ASP A 19 -3.38 -7.66 2.75
CA ASP A 19 -4.08 -8.76 3.39
C ASP A 19 -3.12 -9.87 3.82
N ALA A 20 -2.17 -10.23 2.96
CA ALA A 20 -1.09 -11.17 3.30
C ALA A 20 -0.22 -10.66 4.47
N GLY A 21 0.09 -9.37 4.51
CA GLY A 21 0.84 -8.75 5.60
C GLY A 21 0.10 -8.78 6.93
N PHE A 22 -1.20 -8.48 6.93
CA PHE A 22 -2.03 -8.55 8.13
C PHE A 22 -2.20 -10.00 8.61
N ASP A 23 -2.46 -10.94 7.72
CA ASP A 23 -2.56 -12.36 8.04
C ASP A 23 -1.24 -12.91 8.59
N ARG A 24 -0.10 -12.58 7.97
CA ARG A 24 1.22 -13.05 8.41
C ARG A 24 1.56 -12.60 9.84
N VAL A 25 1.18 -11.38 10.21
CA VAL A 25 1.51 -10.81 11.54
C VAL A 25 0.46 -11.15 12.60
N HIS A 26 -0.83 -11.08 12.25
CA HIS A 26 -1.94 -11.18 13.21
C HIS A 26 -2.76 -12.46 13.09
N GLY A 27 -2.63 -13.20 11.99
CA GLY A 27 -3.22 -14.52 11.71
C GLY A 27 -4.64 -14.69 12.26
N PRO A 28 -4.85 -15.44 13.36
CA PRO A 28 -6.18 -15.67 13.93
C PRO A 28 -6.96 -14.39 14.27
N LEU A 29 -6.29 -13.31 14.69
CA LEU A 29 -6.96 -12.05 14.97
C LEU A 29 -7.43 -11.37 13.68
N TYR A 30 -6.63 -11.45 12.62
CA TYR A 30 -7.04 -10.91 11.32
C TYR A 30 -8.21 -11.70 10.75
N GLU A 31 -8.17 -13.05 10.83
CA GLU A 31 -9.27 -13.93 10.43
C GLU A 31 -10.57 -13.61 11.21
N GLU A 32 -10.49 -13.47 12.54
CA GLU A 32 -11.64 -13.07 13.36
C GLU A 32 -12.19 -11.70 12.96
N LEU A 33 -11.29 -10.75 12.67
CA LEU A 33 -11.70 -9.40 12.32
C LEU A 33 -12.34 -9.31 10.95
N MET A 34 -11.91 -10.14 10.00
CA MET A 34 -12.43 -10.21 8.62
C MET A 34 -13.70 -11.07 8.49
N ASP A 35 -14.17 -11.69 9.56
CA ASP A 35 -15.44 -12.42 9.58
C ASP A 35 -16.62 -11.48 9.26
N ASP A 36 -17.50 -11.87 8.32
CA ASP A 36 -18.68 -11.09 7.90
C ASP A 36 -19.62 -10.67 9.06
N ARG A 37 -19.54 -11.34 10.21
CA ARG A 37 -20.31 -11.01 11.41
C ARG A 37 -19.69 -9.84 12.20
N ASN A 38 -18.47 -9.44 11.89
CA ASN A 38 -17.81 -8.30 12.51
C ASN A 38 -18.42 -6.98 12.01
N PRO A 39 -18.89 -6.10 12.90
CA PRO A 39 -19.46 -4.82 12.50
C PRO A 39 -18.43 -3.78 12.04
N MET A 40 -17.13 -4.03 12.20
CA MET A 40 -16.06 -3.10 11.79
C MET A 40 -15.92 -3.04 10.27
N THR A 41 -15.65 -1.84 9.74
CA THR A 41 -15.27 -1.70 8.34
C THR A 41 -13.83 -2.14 8.11
N VAL A 42 -13.47 -2.46 6.85
CA VAL A 42 -12.08 -2.78 6.46
C VAL A 42 -11.12 -1.68 6.89
N ASP A 43 -11.48 -0.40 6.70
CA ASP A 43 -10.65 0.73 7.15
C ASP A 43 -10.41 0.70 8.67
N GLN A 44 -11.42 0.38 9.47
CA GLN A 44 -11.29 0.29 10.93
C GLN A 44 -10.43 -0.91 11.35
N ILE A 45 -10.55 -2.04 10.65
CA ILE A 45 -9.74 -3.23 10.89
C ILE A 45 -8.27 -2.93 10.57
N GLN A 46 -7.99 -2.37 9.39
CA GLN A 46 -6.63 -2.02 9.01
C GLN A 46 -6.03 -0.96 9.95
N GLN A 47 -6.80 0.06 10.36
CA GLN A 47 -6.34 1.05 11.35
C GLN A 47 -5.99 0.42 12.71
N ARG A 48 -6.68 -0.63 13.10
CA ARG A 48 -6.43 -1.36 14.35
C ARG A 48 -5.17 -2.22 14.25
N LEU A 49 -4.89 -2.79 13.09
CA LEU A 49 -3.84 -3.79 12.90
C LEU A 49 -2.53 -3.21 12.36
N ALA A 50 -2.57 -2.08 11.66
CA ALA A 50 -1.41 -1.51 10.98
C ALA A 50 -0.32 -1.11 11.96
N ASN A 51 0.88 -1.65 11.72
CA ASN A 51 2.09 -1.36 12.47
C ASN A 51 3.32 -1.55 11.56
N PRO A 52 4.54 -1.26 12.04
CA PRO A 52 5.74 -1.46 11.22
C PRO A 52 5.98 -2.91 10.77
N GLU A 53 5.51 -3.90 11.55
CA GLU A 53 5.65 -5.32 11.21
C GLU A 53 4.72 -5.72 10.06
N THR A 54 3.47 -5.23 10.04
CA THR A 54 2.53 -5.47 8.93
C THR A 54 3.00 -4.81 7.64
N LEU A 55 3.63 -3.63 7.74
CA LEU A 55 4.25 -2.99 6.59
C LEU A 55 5.38 -3.87 6.02
N ALA A 56 6.30 -4.31 6.88
CA ALA A 56 7.42 -5.15 6.44
C ALA A 56 6.93 -6.47 5.83
N ALA A 57 5.97 -7.13 6.47
CA ALA A 57 5.36 -8.36 5.99
C ALA A 57 4.64 -8.18 4.64
N ALA A 58 3.93 -7.07 4.44
CA ALA A 58 3.26 -6.77 3.18
C ALA A 58 4.26 -6.55 2.03
N ILE A 59 5.34 -5.78 2.28
CA ILE A 59 6.39 -5.55 1.27
C ILE A 59 7.15 -6.83 0.95
N GLU A 60 7.45 -7.66 1.95
CA GLU A 60 8.05 -8.98 1.75
C GLU A 60 7.12 -9.88 0.92
N GLY A 61 5.85 -9.98 1.28
CA GLY A 61 4.86 -10.77 0.57
C GLY A 61 4.67 -10.33 -0.88
N LEU A 62 4.68 -9.02 -1.14
CA LEU A 62 4.66 -8.47 -2.50
C LEU A 62 5.92 -8.89 -3.29
N GLY A 63 7.10 -8.84 -2.66
CA GLY A 63 8.33 -9.30 -3.31
C GLY A 63 8.35 -10.80 -3.59
N GLU A 64 7.82 -11.61 -2.68
CA GLU A 64 7.67 -13.06 -2.86
C GLU A 64 6.68 -13.40 -3.98
N SER A 65 5.56 -12.67 -4.10
CA SER A 65 4.56 -12.93 -5.13
C SER A 65 5.05 -12.57 -6.53
N ILE A 66 5.79 -11.47 -6.67
CA ILE A 66 6.39 -11.03 -7.94
C ILE A 66 7.58 -11.90 -8.32
N GLY A 67 8.43 -12.27 -7.35
CA GLY A 67 9.58 -13.16 -7.56
C GLY A 67 10.75 -12.54 -8.34
N LEU A 68 10.75 -11.22 -8.52
CA LEU A 68 11.81 -10.45 -9.21
C LEU A 68 12.46 -9.43 -8.26
N PRO A 69 13.73 -9.07 -8.48
CA PRO A 69 14.36 -7.96 -7.77
C PRO A 69 13.67 -6.63 -8.10
N PHE A 70 13.68 -5.68 -7.17
CA PHE A 70 12.94 -4.41 -7.29
C PHE A 70 13.32 -3.58 -8.53
N GLU A 71 14.55 -3.73 -9.01
CA GLU A 71 15.06 -3.06 -10.21
C GLU A 71 14.35 -3.52 -11.50
N GLU A 72 13.80 -4.73 -11.48
CA GLU A 72 13.13 -5.36 -12.62
C GLU A 72 11.60 -5.20 -12.57
N TRP A 73 11.07 -4.61 -11.49
CA TRP A 73 9.63 -4.37 -11.36
C TRP A 73 9.17 -3.37 -12.40
N ASP A 74 8.02 -3.65 -13.01
CA ASP A 74 7.37 -2.76 -13.94
C ASP A 74 6.53 -1.69 -13.21
N VAL A 75 5.83 -0.86 -13.97
CA VAL A 75 5.09 0.27 -13.42
C VAL A 75 3.92 -0.15 -12.52
N VAL A 76 3.32 -1.32 -12.75
CA VAL A 76 2.20 -1.87 -11.97
C VAL A 76 2.72 -2.37 -10.63
N GLU A 77 3.79 -3.16 -10.60
CA GLU A 77 4.36 -3.63 -9.33
C GLU A 77 4.92 -2.48 -8.48
N ARG A 78 5.53 -1.48 -9.13
CA ARG A 78 5.98 -0.26 -8.45
C ARG A 78 4.83 0.53 -7.86
N LEU A 79 3.70 0.60 -8.56
CA LEU A 79 2.48 1.21 -8.03
C LEU A 79 1.95 0.42 -6.83
N ALA A 80 1.99 -0.92 -6.88
CA ALA A 80 1.54 -1.77 -5.79
C ALA A 80 2.36 -1.53 -4.51
N PHE A 81 3.69 -1.46 -4.64
CA PHE A 81 4.59 -1.08 -3.55
C PHE A 81 4.23 0.28 -2.96
N ALA A 82 4.09 1.29 -3.83
CA ALA A 82 3.72 2.63 -3.41
C ALA A 82 2.37 2.63 -2.69
N GLY A 83 1.41 1.82 -3.16
CA GLY A 83 0.13 1.55 -2.51
C GLY A 83 0.28 1.05 -1.07
N VAL A 84 1.05 -0.02 -0.86
CA VAL A 84 1.30 -0.59 0.47
C VAL A 84 1.92 0.45 1.42
N VAL A 85 2.93 1.19 0.95
CA VAL A 85 3.61 2.24 1.73
C VAL A 85 2.66 3.39 2.06
N VAL A 86 1.94 3.92 1.07
CA VAL A 86 0.95 4.99 1.25
C VAL A 86 -0.13 4.57 2.23
N ARG A 87 -0.60 3.33 2.14
CA ARG A 87 -1.66 2.86 3.02
C ARG A 87 -1.22 2.84 4.48
N HIS A 88 -0.03 2.31 4.76
CA HIS A 88 0.53 2.32 6.12
C HIS A 88 0.79 3.75 6.62
N ALA A 89 1.26 4.65 5.74
CA ALA A 89 1.44 6.07 6.06
C ALA A 89 0.11 6.75 6.43
N GLU A 90 -0.98 6.49 5.69
CA GLU A 90 -2.32 7.02 6.00
C GLU A 90 -2.83 6.55 7.37
N LEU A 91 -2.46 5.34 7.78
CA LEU A 91 -2.84 4.75 9.07
C LEU A 91 -1.92 5.20 10.23
N GLY A 92 -0.94 6.06 9.95
CA GLY A 92 -0.04 6.62 10.95
C GLY A 92 1.16 5.75 11.32
N VAL A 93 1.47 4.74 10.50
CA VAL A 93 2.64 3.87 10.72
C VAL A 93 3.90 4.59 10.26
N PRO A 94 4.97 4.68 11.08
CA PRO A 94 6.25 5.22 10.65
C PRO A 94 6.83 4.43 9.47
N ILE A 95 7.23 5.14 8.41
CA ILE A 95 7.77 4.52 7.18
C ILE A 95 9.30 4.67 7.18
N PRO A 96 10.05 3.56 6.97
CA PRO A 96 11.50 3.63 6.73
C PRO A 96 11.87 4.57 5.59
N ASP A 97 12.94 5.36 5.75
CA ASP A 97 13.34 6.39 4.78
C ASP A 97 13.56 5.81 3.37
N ASP A 98 14.19 4.65 3.27
CA ASP A 98 14.45 3.97 1.99
C ASP A 98 13.17 3.54 1.26
N TRP A 99 12.17 3.06 2.00
CA TRP A 99 10.87 2.68 1.41
C TRP A 99 10.04 3.90 1.06
N ARG A 100 10.07 4.93 1.89
CA ARG A 100 9.40 6.21 1.61
C ARG A 100 9.96 6.85 0.35
N ASP A 101 11.28 7.00 0.26
CA ASP A 101 11.93 7.68 -0.85
C ASP A 101 11.74 6.89 -2.16
N ARG A 102 11.76 5.55 -2.09
CA ARG A 102 11.41 4.68 -3.22
C ARG A 102 9.96 4.86 -3.67
N ALA A 103 9.00 4.84 -2.73
CA ALA A 103 7.59 5.03 -3.06
C ALA A 103 7.33 6.40 -3.70
N ILE A 104 7.98 7.47 -3.20
CA ILE A 104 7.90 8.80 -3.80
C ILE A 104 8.43 8.77 -5.23
N GLY A 105 9.64 8.25 -5.46
CA GLY A 105 10.24 8.20 -6.79
C GLY A 105 9.39 7.41 -7.79
N TRP A 106 8.82 6.28 -7.36
CA TRP A 106 7.94 5.47 -8.20
C TRP A 106 6.59 6.13 -8.49
N LEU A 107 6.05 6.90 -7.56
CA LEU A 107 4.86 7.71 -7.82
C LEU A 107 5.17 8.83 -8.82
N GLU A 108 6.29 9.53 -8.66
CA GLU A 108 6.72 10.61 -9.56
C GLU A 108 6.91 10.11 -11.01
N ASP A 109 7.51 8.94 -11.17
CA ASP A 109 7.78 8.27 -12.46
C ASP A 109 6.62 7.41 -12.97
N GLU A 110 5.44 7.51 -12.36
CA GLU A 110 4.29 6.70 -12.76
C GLU A 110 3.86 7.00 -14.20
N ALA A 111 4.07 6.01 -15.06
CA ALA A 111 3.81 6.04 -16.50
C ALA A 111 2.62 5.15 -16.91
N ILE A 112 1.54 5.19 -16.13
CA ILE A 112 0.28 4.47 -16.43
C ILE A 112 -0.71 5.44 -17.09
N ASP A 113 -1.39 4.97 -18.13
CA ASP A 113 -2.50 5.72 -18.75
C ASP A 113 -3.80 5.44 -17.99
N TRP A 114 -4.34 6.47 -17.34
CA TRP A 114 -5.52 6.37 -16.50
C TRP A 114 -6.74 6.95 -17.20
N GLU A 115 -7.85 6.22 -17.18
CA GLU A 115 -9.15 6.71 -17.67
C GLU A 115 -9.53 8.06 -17.02
N GLU A 116 -9.24 8.21 -15.73
CA GLU A 116 -9.47 9.44 -14.97
C GLU A 116 -8.15 10.17 -14.61
N ALA A 117 -7.29 10.44 -15.60
CA ALA A 117 -5.95 11.03 -15.42
C ALA A 117 -5.88 12.24 -14.47
N THR A 118 -6.84 13.16 -14.50
CA THR A 118 -6.88 14.32 -13.58
C THR A 118 -7.08 13.90 -12.13
N LYS A 119 -7.99 12.95 -11.87
CA LYS A 119 -8.25 12.47 -10.50
C LYS A 119 -7.05 11.70 -9.98
N ARG A 120 -6.43 10.85 -10.81
CA ARG A 120 -5.17 10.18 -10.46
C ARG A 120 -4.08 11.19 -10.13
N ARG A 121 -3.87 12.23 -10.97
CA ARG A 121 -2.85 13.26 -10.71
C ARG A 121 -3.03 13.92 -9.35
N LEU A 122 -4.25 14.35 -9.02
CA LEU A 122 -4.56 14.96 -7.73
C LEU A 122 -4.35 14.00 -6.56
N ARG A 123 -4.64 12.71 -6.75
CA ARG A 123 -4.39 11.69 -5.72
C ARG A 123 -2.89 11.46 -5.53
N ARG A 124 -2.15 11.26 -6.61
CA ARG A 124 -0.69 11.13 -6.59
C ARG A 124 -0.02 12.31 -5.87
N GLU A 125 -0.40 13.54 -6.20
CA GLU A 125 0.11 14.74 -5.53
C GLU A 125 -0.13 14.71 -4.00
N ARG A 126 -1.29 14.21 -3.57
CA ARG A 126 -1.62 14.04 -2.14
C ARG A 126 -0.79 12.94 -1.48
N GLU A 127 -0.59 11.82 -2.17
CA GLU A 127 0.21 10.68 -1.70
C GLU A 127 1.68 11.08 -1.51
N ILE A 128 2.27 11.74 -2.51
CA ILE A 128 3.64 12.28 -2.41
C ILE A 128 3.72 13.29 -1.25
N THR A 129 2.76 14.21 -1.15
CA THR A 129 2.73 15.20 -0.07
C THR A 129 2.65 14.56 1.32
N LEU A 130 1.86 13.49 1.46
CA LEU A 130 1.74 12.73 2.71
C LEU A 130 3.11 12.17 3.09
N LEU A 131 3.75 11.43 2.19
CA LEU A 131 5.03 10.78 2.44
C LEU A 131 6.12 11.81 2.77
N THR A 132 6.24 12.89 1.99
CA THR A 132 7.23 13.95 2.22
C THR A 132 7.07 14.62 3.59
N LYS A 133 5.84 14.78 4.10
CA LYS A 133 5.61 15.40 5.42
C LYS A 133 6.05 14.52 6.58
N MET A 134 6.12 13.20 6.39
CA MET A 134 6.56 12.27 7.44
C MET A 134 8.05 12.36 7.76
N ALA A 135 8.86 12.93 6.86
CA ALA A 135 10.30 13.13 7.07
C ALA A 135 10.63 14.19 8.14
N GLY A 136 9.63 14.92 8.65
CA GLY A 136 9.79 16.05 9.57
C GLY A 136 9.38 15.80 11.03
N THR A 137 9.10 14.55 11.42
CA THR A 137 8.72 14.14 12.79
C THR A 137 9.76 13.20 13.38
#